data_AF-A0A1C3ER32-F1
#
_entry.id   AF-A0A1C3ER32-F1
#
_cell.length_a   1.000
_cell.length_b   1.000
_cell.length_c   1.000
_cell.angle_alpha   90.00
_cell.angle_beta   90.00
_cell.angle_gamma   90.00
#
_symmetry.space_group_name_H-M   'P 1'
#
loop_
_entity.id
_entity.type
_entity.pdbx_description
1 polymer ?
#
loop_
_entity_poly.entity_id
_entity_poly.type
_entity_poly.pdbx_seq_one_letter_code
_entity_poly.pdbx_strand_id
1 'polypeptide(L)'
;MQDDKFRRKKPAFFEPEEDDDTNDELQRVSDVLGQIKFIREQRRIKAELNRAQAMAQKKRDEIQLKHAESVLELVKKENKKMLKSAMKNPRKHVSSIAVFEQDRKAFEILKDRIRGSQSAIYAAESKVEESTQELEVANNTVKNLTKNIERLSLLQEHLVTGDSENG
;
A
#
# COMPACT_ATOMS: atom_id res chain seq x y z
N MET A 1 -78.59 33.18 -40.78
CA MET A 1 -78.70 32.57 -39.44
C MET A 1 -77.45 31.72 -39.25
N GLN A 2 -76.49 32.28 -38.51
CA GLN A 2 -75.24 31.62 -38.08
C GLN A 2 -75.49 30.96 -36.73
N ASP A 3 -74.89 29.80 -36.49
CA ASP A 3 -74.10 29.49 -35.28
C ASP A 3 -73.91 27.97 -35.18
N ASP A 4 -72.82 27.51 -35.78
CA ASP A 4 -72.35 26.13 -35.67
C ASP A 4 -71.26 26.04 -34.59
N LYS A 5 -71.34 24.95 -33.85
CA LYS A 5 -70.77 24.75 -32.51
C LYS A 5 -69.23 24.69 -32.51
N PHE A 6 -68.55 25.79 -32.23
CA PHE A 6 -67.14 25.77 -31.80
C PHE A 6 -67.02 25.73 -30.28
N ARG A 7 -67.30 24.57 -29.67
CA ARG A 7 -66.78 24.26 -28.32
C ARG A 7 -65.28 24.02 -28.45
N ARG A 8 -64.48 25.09 -28.29
CA ARG A 8 -63.03 24.99 -28.09
C ARG A 8 -62.79 24.13 -26.84
N LYS A 9 -62.37 22.88 -27.03
CA LYS A 9 -61.77 22.10 -25.94
C LYS A 9 -60.54 22.89 -25.50
N LYS A 10 -60.53 23.33 -24.24
CA LYS A 10 -59.32 23.89 -23.62
C LYS A 10 -58.20 22.86 -23.83
N PRO A 11 -56.98 23.25 -24.24
CA PRO A 11 -55.87 22.32 -24.20
C PRO A 11 -55.73 21.84 -22.75
N ALA A 12 -55.73 20.52 -22.56
CA ALA A 12 -55.36 19.96 -21.28
C ALA A 12 -53.96 20.48 -20.98
N PHE A 13 -53.83 21.19 -19.85
CA PHE A 13 -52.54 21.33 -19.20
C PHE A 13 -52.01 19.91 -19.06
N PHE A 14 -50.91 19.59 -19.74
CA PHE A 14 -50.09 18.46 -19.33
C PHE A 14 -49.52 18.89 -17.98
N GLU A 15 -50.03 18.31 -16.91
CA GLU A 15 -49.28 18.25 -15.67
C GLU A 15 -47.98 17.51 -16.03
N PRO A 16 -46.79 18.11 -15.81
CA PRO A 16 -45.57 17.33 -15.90
C PRO A 16 -45.75 16.21 -14.87
N GLU A 17 -45.72 14.96 -15.32
CA GLU A 17 -45.57 13.83 -14.41
C GLU A 17 -44.32 14.15 -13.59
N GLU A 18 -44.49 14.28 -12.26
CA GLU A 18 -43.36 14.49 -11.37
C GLU A 18 -42.40 13.31 -11.60
N ASP A 19 -41.24 13.65 -12.16
CA ASP A 19 -40.17 12.78 -12.63
C ASP A 19 -39.45 12.07 -11.44
N ASP A 20 -40.23 11.37 -10.60
CA ASP A 20 -39.76 10.60 -9.44
C ASP A 20 -38.69 9.57 -9.84
N ASP A 21 -38.81 8.97 -11.03
CA ASP A 21 -37.84 8.01 -11.57
C ASP A 21 -36.46 8.65 -11.79
N THR A 22 -36.39 9.91 -12.20
CA THR A 22 -35.13 10.63 -12.46
C THR A 22 -34.43 11.02 -11.17
N ASN A 23 -35.19 11.37 -10.13
CA ASN A 23 -34.63 11.74 -8.83
C ASN A 23 -34.08 10.50 -8.09
N ASP A 24 -34.76 9.37 -8.19
CA ASP A 24 -34.30 8.07 -7.67
C ASP A 24 -33.03 7.59 -8.38
N GLU A 25 -32.92 7.79 -9.69
CA GLU A 25 -31.70 7.48 -10.45
C GLU A 25 -30.52 8.38 -10.03
N LEU A 26 -30.74 9.68 -9.86
CA LEU A 26 -29.73 10.63 -9.41
C LEU A 26 -29.21 10.30 -8.00
N GLN A 27 -30.09 9.91 -7.09
CA GLN A 27 -29.72 9.49 -5.73
C GLN A 27 -28.91 8.17 -5.75
N ARG A 28 -29.31 7.20 -6.57
CA ARG A 28 -28.55 5.95 -6.76
C ARG A 28 -27.15 6.22 -7.32
N VAL A 29 -27.02 7.12 -8.28
CA VAL A 29 -25.72 7.52 -8.84
C VAL A 29 -24.85 8.15 -7.74
N SER A 30 -25.41 9.04 -6.92
CA SER A 30 -24.71 9.67 -5.79
C SER A 30 -24.20 8.63 -4.77
N ASP A 31 -25.05 7.66 -4.40
CA ASP A 31 -24.69 6.60 -3.46
C ASP A 31 -23.58 5.70 -4.01
N VAL A 32 -23.66 5.32 -5.28
CA VAL A 32 -22.62 4.54 -5.96
C VAL A 32 -21.30 5.31 -6.01
N LEU A 33 -21.33 6.62 -6.30
CA LEU A 33 -20.15 7.48 -6.26
C LEU A 33 -19.53 7.57 -4.84
N GLY A 34 -20.37 7.64 -3.81
CA GLY A 34 -19.95 7.59 -2.40
C GLY A 34 -19.24 6.28 -2.05
N GLN A 35 -19.82 5.14 -2.45
CA GLN A 35 -19.23 3.82 -2.24
C GLN A 35 -17.89 3.67 -2.99
N ILE A 36 -17.81 4.17 -4.22
CA ILE A 36 -16.55 4.17 -5.01
C ILE A 36 -15.47 4.98 -4.29
N LYS A 37 -15.79 6.17 -3.76
CA LYS A 37 -14.85 7.00 -2.97
C LYS A 37 -14.37 6.25 -1.72
N PHE A 38 -15.26 5.57 -1.02
CA PHE A 38 -14.91 4.81 0.19
C PHE A 38 -14.01 3.61 -0.11
N ILE A 39 -14.38 2.76 -1.08
CA ILE A 39 -13.58 1.59 -1.50
C ILE A 39 -12.17 2.01 -1.93
N ARG A 40 -12.07 3.16 -2.60
CA ARG A 40 -10.80 3.74 -3.04
C ARG A 40 -9.88 4.09 -1.87
N GLU A 41 -10.41 4.78 -0.87
CA GLU A 41 -9.62 5.14 0.32
C GLU A 41 -9.13 3.89 1.05
N GLN A 42 -10.00 2.88 1.19
CA GLN A 42 -9.62 1.58 1.78
C GLN A 42 -8.50 0.89 0.99
N ARG A 43 -8.54 0.91 -0.35
CA ARG A 43 -7.47 0.36 -1.19
C ARG A 43 -6.15 1.11 -1.02
N ARG A 44 -6.20 2.44 -0.90
CA ARG A 44 -5.01 3.28 -0.67
C ARG A 44 -4.38 2.96 0.68
N ILE A 45 -5.18 2.95 1.75
CA ILE A 45 -4.73 2.61 3.11
C ILE A 45 -4.10 1.20 3.13
N LYS A 46 -4.72 0.22 2.45
CA LYS A 46 -4.18 -1.13 2.36
C LYS A 46 -2.81 -1.17 1.67
N ALA A 47 -2.65 -0.44 0.56
CA ALA A 47 -1.38 -0.36 -0.14
C ALA A 47 -0.29 0.34 0.70
N GLU A 48 -0.64 1.41 1.41
CA GLU A 48 0.26 2.09 2.35
C GLU A 48 0.69 1.15 3.49
N LEU A 49 -0.24 0.38 4.04
CA LEU A 49 0.03 -0.60 5.09
C LEU A 49 0.97 -1.71 4.61
N ASN A 50 0.75 -2.25 3.40
CA ASN A 50 1.64 -3.26 2.81
C ASN A 50 3.07 -2.71 2.64
N ARG A 51 3.21 -1.48 2.13
CA ARG A 51 4.50 -0.81 2.00
C ARG A 51 5.17 -0.60 3.37
N ALA A 52 4.42 -0.15 4.36
CA ALA A 52 4.92 0.05 5.72
C ALA A 52 5.40 -1.26 6.36
N GLN A 53 4.67 -2.36 6.18
CA GLN A 53 5.06 -3.69 6.64
C GLN A 53 6.34 -4.17 5.94
N ALA A 54 6.47 -3.98 4.62
CA ALA A 54 7.68 -4.34 3.88
C ALA A 54 8.90 -3.54 4.37
N MET A 55 8.75 -2.22 4.60
CA MET A 55 9.81 -1.37 5.16
C MET A 55 10.19 -1.78 6.59
N ALA A 56 9.21 -2.13 7.42
CA ALA A 56 9.46 -2.61 8.78
C ALA A 56 10.24 -3.94 8.77
N GLN A 57 9.89 -4.85 7.86
CA GLN A 57 10.60 -6.12 7.68
C GLN A 57 12.05 -5.87 7.25
N LYS A 58 12.29 -4.99 6.26
CA LYS A 58 13.63 -4.59 5.84
C LYS A 58 14.46 -4.08 7.03
N LYS A 59 13.92 -3.15 7.82
CA LYS A 59 14.60 -2.60 9.01
C LYS A 59 14.94 -3.68 10.04
N ARG A 60 14.02 -4.63 10.27
CA ARG A 60 14.26 -5.76 11.18
C ARG A 60 15.44 -6.60 10.70
N ASP A 61 15.50 -6.91 9.41
CA ASP A 61 16.56 -7.74 8.84
C ASP A 61 17.91 -7.01 8.83
N GLU A 62 17.92 -5.69 8.59
CA GLU A 62 19.10 -4.83 8.76
C GLU A 62 19.65 -4.84 10.20
N ILE A 63 18.77 -4.78 11.20
CA ILE A 63 19.18 -4.87 12.62
C ILE A 63 19.80 -6.24 12.90
N GLN A 64 19.20 -7.32 12.38
CA GLN A 64 19.74 -8.67 12.56
C GLN A 64 21.10 -8.84 11.89
N LEU A 65 21.29 -8.27 10.70
CA LEU A 65 22.57 -8.26 10.02
C LEU A 65 23.63 -7.55 10.86
N LYS A 66 23.36 -6.30 11.29
CA LYS A 66 24.29 -5.52 12.11
C LYS A 66 24.64 -6.22 13.43
N HIS A 67 23.66 -6.88 14.04
CA HIS A 67 23.89 -7.68 15.24
C HIS A 67 24.82 -8.86 14.95
N ALA A 68 24.58 -9.63 13.88
CA ALA A 68 25.44 -10.75 13.49
C ALA A 68 26.88 -10.30 13.16
N GLU A 69 27.03 -9.18 12.46
CA GLU A 69 28.33 -8.57 12.16
C GLU A 69 29.07 -8.13 13.43
N SER A 70 28.36 -7.49 14.37
CA SER A 70 28.93 -7.07 15.65
C SER A 70 29.41 -8.26 16.49
N VAL A 71 28.59 -9.32 16.58
CA VAL A 71 28.96 -10.55 17.29
C VAL A 71 30.17 -11.21 16.63
N LEU A 72 30.22 -11.27 15.30
CA LEU A 72 31.37 -11.83 14.57
C LEU A 72 32.66 -11.07 14.90
N GLU A 73 32.60 -9.74 14.95
CA GLU A 73 33.77 -8.92 15.27
C GLU A 73 34.24 -9.10 16.72
N LEU A 74 33.32 -9.25 17.67
CA LEU A 74 33.65 -9.58 19.06
C LEU A 74 34.33 -10.95 19.16
N VAL A 75 33.79 -11.97 18.49
CA VAL A 75 34.39 -13.32 18.46
C VAL A 75 35.79 -13.27 17.85
N LYS A 76 36.01 -12.55 16.74
CA LYS A 76 37.36 -12.36 16.16
C LYS A 76 38.33 -11.74 17.17
N LYS A 77 37.90 -10.69 17.87
CA LYS A 77 38.73 -9.96 18.83
C LYS A 77 39.15 -10.86 19.98
N GLU A 78 38.22 -11.65 20.50
CA GLU A 78 38.47 -12.54 21.64
C GLU A 78 39.30 -13.75 21.24
N ASN A 79 39.05 -14.34 20.06
CA ASN A 79 39.91 -15.38 19.48
C ASN A 79 41.35 -14.88 19.31
N LYS A 80 41.54 -13.65 18.84
CA LYS A 80 42.88 -13.06 18.67
C LYS A 80 43.59 -12.86 20.00
N LYS A 81 42.88 -12.42 21.06
CA LYS A 81 43.46 -12.31 22.41
C LYS A 81 43.81 -13.69 22.98
N MET A 82 42.92 -14.66 22.80
CA MET A 82 43.10 -16.01 23.32
C MET A 82 44.28 -16.72 22.62
N LEU A 83 44.41 -16.56 21.30
CA LEU A 83 45.56 -17.03 20.52
C LEU A 83 46.88 -16.42 21.03
N LYS A 84 46.91 -15.09 21.24
CA LYS A 84 48.09 -14.42 21.82
C LYS A 84 48.43 -14.96 23.22
N SER A 85 47.44 -15.23 24.06
CA SER A 85 47.64 -15.81 25.39
C SER A 85 48.17 -17.25 25.32
N ALA A 86 47.58 -18.07 24.46
CA ALA A 86 47.98 -19.46 24.24
C ALA A 86 49.43 -19.55 23.72
N MET A 87 49.81 -18.69 22.78
CA MET A 87 51.19 -18.60 22.28
C MET A 87 52.19 -18.19 23.38
N LYS A 88 51.80 -17.30 24.30
CA LYS A 88 52.64 -16.86 25.41
C LYS A 88 52.80 -17.92 26.50
N ASN A 89 51.80 -18.77 26.72
CA ASN A 89 51.82 -19.79 27.77
C ASN A 89 51.16 -21.12 27.32
N PRO A 90 51.83 -21.90 26.45
CA PRO A 90 51.22 -23.07 25.80
C PRO A 90 50.79 -24.17 26.78
N ARG A 91 51.60 -24.39 27.84
CA ARG A 91 51.37 -25.44 28.84
C ARG A 91 50.12 -25.23 29.70
N LYS A 92 49.66 -23.98 29.85
CA LYS A 92 48.41 -23.64 30.57
C LYS A 92 47.16 -23.70 29.69
N HIS A 93 47.32 -23.74 28.37
CA HIS A 93 46.25 -23.60 27.39
C HIS A 93 46.06 -24.87 26.54
N VAL A 94 46.33 -26.07 27.08
CA VAL A 94 46.13 -27.35 26.38
C VAL A 94 44.64 -27.62 26.07
N SER A 95 43.72 -27.04 26.85
CA SER A 95 42.28 -27.02 26.56
C SER A 95 41.89 -26.08 25.39
N SER A 96 42.83 -25.31 24.84
CA SER A 96 42.54 -24.30 23.81
C SER A 96 42.15 -24.88 22.46
N ILE A 97 42.58 -26.11 22.11
CA ILE A 97 42.24 -26.71 20.80
C ILE A 97 40.73 -26.89 20.65
N ALA A 98 40.07 -27.45 21.66
CA ALA A 98 38.62 -27.64 21.65
C ALA A 98 37.86 -26.30 21.62
N VAL A 99 38.39 -25.26 22.29
CA VAL A 99 37.82 -23.91 22.28
C VAL A 99 37.97 -23.28 20.89
N PHE A 100 39.15 -23.35 20.26
CA PHE A 100 39.35 -22.87 18.89
C PHE A 100 38.45 -23.57 17.87
N GLU A 101 38.18 -24.86 18.07
CA GLU A 101 37.33 -25.64 17.19
C GLU A 101 35.83 -25.29 17.37
N GLN A 102 35.40 -25.02 18.60
CA GLN A 102 34.08 -24.44 18.88
C GLN A 102 33.95 -23.03 18.30
N ASP A 103 34.96 -22.18 18.46
CA ASP A 103 34.98 -20.82 17.91
C ASP A 103 34.94 -20.84 16.39
N ARG A 104 35.63 -21.78 15.74
CA ARG A 104 35.57 -21.99 14.29
C ARG A 104 34.17 -22.35 13.84
N LYS A 105 33.48 -23.27 14.54
CA LYS A 105 32.08 -23.61 14.24
C LYS A 105 31.16 -22.41 14.42
N ALA A 106 31.32 -21.65 15.51
CA ALA A 106 30.56 -20.42 15.74
C ALA A 106 30.79 -19.39 14.61
N PHE A 107 32.02 -19.29 14.10
CA PHE A 107 32.37 -18.40 13.01
C PHE A 107 31.66 -18.74 11.71
N GLU A 108 31.62 -20.03 11.34
CA GLU A 108 30.93 -20.47 10.13
C GLU A 108 29.42 -20.26 10.26
N ILE A 109 28.83 -20.56 11.43
CA ILE A 109 27.41 -20.26 11.71
C ILE A 109 27.12 -18.76 11.56
N LEU A 110 27.99 -17.89 12.08
CA LEU A 110 27.81 -16.44 11.97
C LEU A 110 27.94 -15.95 10.53
N LYS A 111 28.87 -16.50 9.74
CA LYS A 111 28.98 -16.20 8.31
C LYS A 111 27.72 -16.59 7.54
N ASP A 112 27.21 -17.79 7.78
CA ASP A 112 25.99 -18.26 7.12
C ASP A 112 24.78 -17.43 7.55
N ARG A 113 24.70 -17.02 8.81
CA ARG A 113 23.67 -16.10 9.30
C ARG A 113 23.76 -14.73 8.63
N ILE A 114 24.96 -14.18 8.45
CA ILE A 114 25.17 -12.91 7.72
C ILE A 114 24.70 -13.04 6.27
N ARG A 115 25.08 -14.11 5.56
CA ARG A 115 24.63 -14.36 4.18
C ARG A 115 23.11 -14.50 4.10
N GLY A 116 22.50 -15.21 5.05
CA GLY A 116 21.06 -15.37 5.17
C GLY A 116 20.35 -14.02 5.39
N SER A 117 20.86 -13.20 6.32
CA SER A 117 20.33 -11.85 6.56
C SER A 117 20.50 -10.93 5.35
N GLN A 118 21.63 -10.97 4.65
CA GLN A 118 21.83 -10.20 3.41
C GLN A 118 20.83 -10.60 2.32
N SER A 119 20.62 -11.91 2.15
CA SER A 119 19.64 -12.42 1.18
C SER A 119 18.20 -12.02 1.54
N ALA A 120 17.86 -12.04 2.84
CA ALA A 120 16.56 -11.59 3.34
C ALA A 120 16.33 -10.08 3.12
N ILE A 121 17.36 -9.25 3.34
CA ILE A 121 17.32 -7.81 3.05
C ILE A 121 17.05 -7.58 1.56
N TYR A 122 17.77 -8.26 0.67
CA TYR A 122 17.55 -8.12 -0.78
C TYR A 122 16.13 -8.50 -1.19
N ALA A 123 15.60 -9.61 -0.64
CA ALA A 123 14.21 -10.00 -0.88
C ALA A 123 13.21 -8.98 -0.32
N ALA A 124 13.50 -8.37 0.84
CA ALA A 124 12.67 -7.32 1.43
C ALA A 124 12.74 -6.03 0.59
N GLU A 125 13.88 -5.70 0.00
CA GLU A 125 14.05 -4.56 -0.91
C GLU A 125 13.20 -4.72 -2.17
N SER A 126 13.23 -5.89 -2.81
CA SER A 126 12.36 -6.20 -3.96
C SER A 126 10.89 -5.99 -3.61
N LYS A 127 10.44 -6.48 -2.45
CA LYS A 127 9.05 -6.30 -1.99
C LYS A 127 8.70 -4.85 -1.72
N VAL A 128 9.63 -4.06 -1.18
CA VAL A 128 9.42 -2.61 -0.97
C VAL A 128 9.26 -1.92 -2.32
N GLU A 129 10.05 -2.28 -3.32
CA GLU A 129 9.97 -1.71 -4.67
C GLU A 129 8.65 -2.08 -5.35
N GLU A 130 8.27 -3.36 -5.36
CA GLU A 130 7.00 -3.86 -5.87
C GLU A 130 5.80 -3.14 -5.20
N SER A 131 5.77 -3.09 -3.87
CA SER A 131 4.68 -2.41 -3.14
C SER A 131 4.65 -0.90 -3.39
N THR A 132 5.78 -0.27 -3.70
CA THR A 132 5.84 1.15 -4.05
C THR A 132 5.25 1.39 -5.44
N GLN A 133 5.56 0.52 -6.41
CA GLN A 133 4.96 0.57 -7.75
C GLN A 133 3.45 0.32 -7.69
N GLU A 134 2.99 -0.66 -6.92
CA GLU A 134 1.56 -0.93 -6.72
C GLU A 134 0.83 0.28 -6.13
N LEU A 135 1.44 0.96 -5.16
CA LEU A 135 0.88 2.18 -4.57
C LEU A 135 0.80 3.32 -5.59
N GLU A 136 1.80 3.47 -6.46
CA GLU A 136 1.79 4.47 -7.52
C GLU A 136 0.68 4.21 -8.54
N VAL A 137 0.52 2.96 -8.98
CA VAL A 137 -0.58 2.56 -9.87
C VAL A 137 -1.94 2.80 -9.22
N ALA A 138 -2.08 2.46 -7.94
CA ALA A 138 -3.29 2.73 -7.19
C ALA A 138 -3.59 4.24 -7.12
N ASN A 139 -2.60 5.08 -6.83
CA ASN A 139 -2.73 6.54 -6.77
C ASN A 139 -3.10 7.15 -8.14
N ASN A 140 -2.51 6.65 -9.23
CA ASN A 140 -2.86 7.10 -10.58
C ASN A 140 -4.30 6.70 -10.94
N THR A 141 -4.72 5.49 -10.58
CA THR A 141 -6.10 5.01 -10.75
C THR A 141 -7.07 5.90 -9.96
N VAL A 142 -6.74 6.20 -8.70
CA VAL A 142 -7.48 7.14 -7.84
C VAL A 142 -7.63 8.51 -8.49
N LYS A 143 -6.55 9.06 -9.04
CA LYS A 143 -6.55 10.39 -9.67
C LYS A 143 -7.44 10.42 -10.92
N ASN A 144 -7.34 9.41 -11.78
CA ASN A 144 -8.15 9.33 -13.00
C ASN A 144 -9.64 9.14 -12.67
N LEU A 145 -9.95 8.29 -11.70
CA LEU A 145 -11.34 8.11 -11.25
C LEU A 145 -11.89 9.39 -10.61
N THR A 146 -11.10 10.13 -9.82
CA THR A 146 -11.54 11.43 -9.26
C THR A 146 -11.98 12.40 -10.36
N LYS A 147 -11.15 12.56 -11.40
CA LYS A 147 -11.49 13.43 -12.54
C LYS A 147 -12.75 12.98 -13.27
N ASN A 148 -12.94 11.67 -13.42
CA ASN A 148 -14.14 11.13 -14.05
C ASN A 148 -15.38 11.36 -13.18
N ILE A 149 -15.26 11.21 -11.86
CA ILE A 149 -16.35 11.51 -10.92
C ILE A 149 -16.71 13.00 -10.98
N GLU A 150 -15.73 13.90 -10.93
CA GLU A 150 -15.96 15.36 -11.04
C GLU A 150 -16.68 15.72 -12.34
N ARG A 151 -16.26 15.12 -13.47
CA ARG A 151 -16.95 15.30 -14.76
C ARG A 151 -18.40 14.78 -14.74
N LEU A 152 -18.64 13.62 -14.14
CA LEU A 152 -19.98 13.06 -14.02
C LEU A 152 -20.86 13.90 -13.10
N SER A 153 -20.33 14.43 -12.00
CA SER A 153 -21.04 15.36 -11.12
C SER A 153 -21.40 16.67 -11.82
N LEU A 154 -20.50 17.23 -12.63
CA LEU A 154 -20.81 18.42 -13.45
C LEU A 154 -21.90 18.13 -14.51
N LEU A 155 -21.85 16.97 -15.16
CA LEU A 155 -22.91 16.55 -16.10
C LEU A 155 -24.26 16.35 -15.40
N GLN A 156 -24.24 15.84 -14.16
CA GLN A 156 -25.41 15.71 -13.32
C GLN A 156 -26.04 17.09 -13.02
N GLU A 157 -25.23 18.07 -12.62
CA GLU A 157 -25.69 19.45 -12.38
C GLU A 157 -26.26 20.10 -13.66
N HIS A 158 -25.68 19.80 -14.83
CA HIS A 158 -26.21 20.29 -16.11
C HIS A 158 -27.54 19.65 -16.51
N LEU A 159 -27.77 18.38 -16.20
CA LEU A 159 -29.08 17.75 -16.39
C LEU A 159 -30.14 18.39 -15.48
N VAL A 160 -29.76 18.76 -14.26
CA VAL A 160 -30.67 19.44 -13.29
C VAL A 160 -30.94 20.91 -13.66
N THR A 161 -30.04 21.57 -14.38
CA THR A 161 -30.17 22.99 -14.78
C THR A 161 -30.69 23.19 -16.22
N GLY A 162 -30.63 22.15 -17.05
CA GLY A 162 -30.99 22.18 -18.47
C GLY A 162 -32.48 22.33 -18.78
N ASP A 163 -33.37 22.13 -17.81
CA ASP A 163 -34.82 22.35 -17.95
C ASP A 163 -35.26 23.80 -17.64
N SER A 164 -34.34 24.69 -17.24
CA SER A 164 -34.69 26.05 -16.82
C SER A 164 -34.63 27.12 -17.92
N GLU A 165 -34.12 26.84 -19.12
CA GLU A 165 -33.87 27.90 -20.13
C GLU A 165 -34.53 27.72 -21.51
N ASN A 166 -35.46 26.77 -21.69
CA ASN A 166 -36.28 26.69 -22.91
C ASN A 166 -37.80 26.66 -22.62
N GLY A 167 -38.25 27.61 -21.81
CA GLY A 167 -39.67 27.96 -21.64
C GLY A 167 -40.00 29.30 -22.29
#